data_AF-I0BUU4-F1
#
_entry.id   AF-I0BUU4-F1
#
_cell.length_a   1.000
_cell.length_b   1.000
_cell.length_c   1.000
_cell.angle_alpha   90.00
_cell.angle_beta   90.00
_cell.angle_gamma   90.00
#
_symmetry.space_group_name_H-M   'P 1'
#
loop_
_entity.id
_entity.type
_entity.pdbx_description
1 polymer ?
#
loop_
_entity_poly.entity_id
_entity_poly.type
_entity_poly.pdbx_seq_one_letter_code
_entity_poly.pdbx_strand_id
1 'polypeptide(L)'
;MTGKHERYERQHETEPVAGVQDLVQTIPLMEELAEIQQIEGGGPPKPADLSAMPRPVRWFGYFVMAAVVGMALAALVLTWMD
;
A
#
# COMPACT_ATOMS: atom_id res chain seq x y z
N MET A 1 -10.20 32.55 28.31
CA MET A 1 -8.92 32.03 27.77
C MET A 1 -8.94 30.53 28.02
N THR A 2 -9.40 29.75 27.05
CA THR A 2 -9.59 28.29 27.18
C THR A 2 -8.59 27.61 26.26
N GLY A 3 -7.66 26.88 26.87
CA GLY A 3 -6.56 26.20 26.19
C GLY A 3 -7.08 25.15 25.21
N LYS A 4 -6.52 25.14 24.01
CA LYS A 4 -6.77 24.10 23.01
C LYS A 4 -6.18 22.79 23.54
N HIS A 5 -7.02 21.78 23.75
CA HIS A 5 -6.56 20.41 23.94
C HIS A 5 -5.99 19.92 22.59
N GLU A 6 -4.68 20.03 22.42
CA GLU A 6 -3.98 19.32 21.36
C GLU A 6 -4.02 17.83 21.71
N ARG A 7 -4.92 17.10 21.04
CA ARG A 7 -4.89 15.64 21.04
C ARG A 7 -3.59 15.25 20.33
N TYR A 8 -2.58 14.83 21.08
CA TYR A 8 -1.47 14.07 20.53
C TYR A 8 -2.06 12.74 20.03
N GLU A 9 -2.27 12.62 18.73
CA GLU A 9 -2.46 11.31 18.10
C GLU A 9 -1.21 10.50 18.45
N ARG A 10 -1.41 9.37 19.13
CA ARG A 10 -0.33 8.41 19.40
C ARG A 10 0.05 7.78 18.08
N GLN A 11 0.87 8.48 17.31
CA GLN A 11 1.52 7.91 16.15
C GLN A 11 2.48 6.85 16.65
N HIS A 12 2.28 5.62 16.17
CA HIS A 12 3.21 4.55 16.48
C HIS A 12 4.54 4.85 15.79
N GLU A 13 5.66 4.52 16.43
CA GLU A 13 7.01 4.78 15.89
C GLU A 13 7.25 4.13 14.52
N THR A 14 6.43 3.14 14.15
CA THR A 14 6.44 2.44 12.87
C THR A 14 5.47 3.00 11.84
N GLU A 15 4.68 4.01 12.19
CA GLU A 15 3.76 4.64 11.25
C GLU A 15 4.51 5.64 10.36
N PRO A 16 4.34 5.57 9.03
CA PRO A 16 4.96 6.54 8.14
C PRO A 16 4.32 7.91 8.37
N VAL A 17 5.11 8.86 8.88
CA VAL A 17 4.66 10.24 9.07
C VAL A 17 4.37 10.87 7.72
N ALA A 18 3.12 11.29 7.53
CA ALA A 18 2.68 11.95 6.30
C ALA A 18 3.50 13.24 6.07
N GLY A 19 4.16 13.34 4.91
CA GLY A 19 4.99 14.49 4.53
C GLY A 19 6.50 14.32 4.70
N VAL A 20 6.98 13.24 5.35
CA VAL A 20 8.43 12.97 5.44
C VAL A 20 9.04 12.56 4.11
N GLN A 21 8.25 11.93 3.23
CA GLN A 21 8.67 11.49 1.90
C GLN A 21 9.15 12.65 1.01
N ASP A 22 8.59 13.85 1.18
CA ASP A 22 8.96 15.05 0.42
C ASP A 22 10.26 15.68 0.98
N LEU A 23 10.48 15.56 2.28
CA LEU A 23 11.72 16.00 2.94
C LEU A 23 12.91 15.10 2.58
N VAL A 24 12.67 13.79 2.39
CA VAL A 24 13.68 12.77 2.05
C VAL A 24 14.40 13.09 0.74
N GLN A 25 13.73 13.71 -0.23
CA GLN A 25 14.35 14.07 -1.51
C GLN A 25 15.31 15.26 -1.45
N THR A 26 15.32 16.04 -0.36
CA THR A 26 16.06 17.32 -0.30
C THR A 26 17.34 17.28 0.54
N ILE A 27 17.57 16.21 1.30
CA ILE A 27 18.70 16.11 2.24
C ILE A 27 19.71 15.09 1.72
N PRO A 28 20.96 15.48 1.40
CA PRO A 28 21.97 14.58 0.81
C PRO A 28 22.40 13.44 1.75
N LEU A 29 22.11 13.56 3.04
CA LEU A 29 22.32 12.52 4.06
C LEU A 29 21.33 11.35 3.92
N MET A 30 20.24 11.52 3.16
CA MET A 30 19.24 10.48 2.92
C MET A 30 19.53 9.60 1.70
N GLU A 31 20.54 9.92 0.88
CA GLU A 31 20.97 9.04 -0.22
C GLU A 31 21.48 7.69 0.31
N GLU A 32 22.26 7.71 1.40
CA GLU A 32 22.82 6.51 2.04
C GLU A 32 21.74 5.69 2.76
N LEU A 33 20.73 6.36 3.33
CA LEU A 33 19.58 5.70 3.95
C LEU A 33 18.53 5.24 2.92
N ALA A 34 18.45 5.87 1.74
CA ALA A 34 17.51 5.50 0.70
C ALA A 34 17.81 4.09 0.15
N GLU A 35 19.09 3.74 0.02
CA GLU A 35 19.51 2.38 -0.35
C GLU A 35 19.03 1.35 0.68
N ILE A 36 19.15 1.66 1.98
CA ILE A 36 18.69 0.80 3.07
C ILE A 36 17.15 0.70 3.10
N GLN A 37 16.44 1.82 2.96
CA GLN A 37 14.98 1.86 2.90
C GLN A 37 14.42 1.11 1.68
N GLN A 38 15.16 1.08 0.58
CA GLN A 38 14.79 0.29 -0.59
C GLN A 38 14.84 -1.21 -0.32
N ILE A 39 15.79 -1.67 0.50
CA ILE A 39 15.94 -3.07 0.90
C ILE A 39 14.88 -3.46 1.93
N GLU A 40 14.56 -2.58 2.87
CA GLU A 40 13.59 -2.83 3.96
C GLU A 40 12.13 -2.63 3.56
N GLY A 41 11.86 -2.29 2.29
CA GLY A 41 10.50 -2.10 1.78
C GLY A 41 9.88 -0.73 2.11
N GLY A 42 10.70 0.24 2.55
CA GLY A 42 10.31 1.64 2.74
C GLY A 42 10.27 2.47 1.45
N GLY A 43 10.67 1.89 0.31
CA GLY A 43 10.48 2.50 -1.01
C GLY A 43 9.00 2.59 -1.41
N PRO A 44 8.62 3.49 -2.33
CA PRO A 44 7.25 3.58 -2.82
C PRO A 44 6.76 2.20 -3.30
N PRO A 45 5.50 1.81 -3.01
CA PRO A 45 4.98 0.51 -3.36
C PRO A 45 5.19 0.24 -4.86
N LYS A 46 6.10 -0.69 -5.18
CA LYS A 46 6.32 -1.07 -6.57
C LYS A 46 5.10 -1.87 -7.05
N PRO A 47 4.53 -1.55 -8.22
CA PRO A 47 3.45 -2.36 -8.78
C PRO A 47 3.90 -3.81 -8.91
N ALA A 48 3.06 -4.72 -8.43
CA ALA A 48 3.35 -6.14 -8.45
C ALA A 48 3.30 -6.69 -9.89
N ASP A 49 4.44 -7.14 -10.40
CA ASP A 49 4.51 -7.82 -11.69
C ASP A 49 4.13 -9.30 -11.54
N LEU A 50 2.86 -9.58 -11.80
CA LEU A 50 2.31 -10.95 -11.76
C LEU A 50 2.98 -11.89 -12.77
N SER A 51 3.59 -11.38 -13.85
CA SER A 51 4.22 -12.23 -14.86
C SER A 51 5.58 -12.79 -14.40
N ALA A 52 6.29 -12.01 -13.57
CA ALA A 52 7.58 -12.36 -12.99
C ALA A 52 7.48 -13.31 -11.78
N MET A 53 6.28 -13.54 -11.25
CA MET A 53 6.08 -14.37 -10.06
C MET A 53 6.26 -15.88 -10.32
N PRO A 54 6.62 -16.67 -9.29
CA PRO A 54 6.65 -18.13 -9.39
C PRO A 54 5.27 -18.71 -9.75
N ARG A 55 5.27 -19.81 -10.51
CA ARG A 55 4.04 -20.42 -11.05
C ARG A 55 2.92 -20.61 -10.00
N PRO A 56 3.16 -21.16 -8.80
CA PRO A 56 2.08 -21.36 -7.83
C PRO A 56 1.39 -20.04 -7.40
N VAL A 57 2.19 -19.00 -7.17
CA VAL A 57 1.70 -17.67 -6.75
C VAL A 57 0.91 -17.02 -7.87
N ARG A 58 1.35 -17.18 -9.12
CA ARG A 58 0.62 -16.69 -10.31
C ARG A 58 -0.77 -17.30 -10.41
N TRP A 59 -0.87 -18.62 -10.26
CA TRP A 59 -2.15 -19.33 -10.34
C TRP A 59 -3.11 -18.89 -9.23
N PHE A 60 -2.59 -18.72 -8.02
CA PHE A 60 -3.38 -18.17 -6.91
C PHE A 60 -3.92 -16.77 -7.24
N GLY A 61 -3.07 -15.87 -7.73
CA GLY A 61 -3.48 -14.52 -8.11
C GLY A 61 -4.57 -14.50 -9.19
N TYR A 62 -4.42 -15.32 -10.24
CA TYR A 62 -5.44 -15.44 -11.29
C TYR A 62 -6.76 -16.04 -10.77
N PHE A 63 -6.70 -17.04 -9.89
CA PHE A 63 -7.89 -17.61 -9.27
C PHE A 63 -8.67 -16.57 -8.45
N VAL A 64 -7.97 -15.82 -7.59
CA VAL A 64 -8.61 -14.78 -6.76
C VAL A 64 -9.24 -13.70 -7.64
N MET A 65 -8.53 -13.23 -8.67
CA MET A 65 -9.08 -12.24 -9.60
C MET A 65 -10.32 -12.76 -10.33
N ALA A 66 -10.31 -14.01 -10.79
CA ALA A 66 -11.46 -14.62 -11.43
C ALA A 66 -12.65 -14.75 -10.46
N ALA A 67 -12.40 -15.10 -9.19
CA ALA A 67 -13.45 -15.19 -8.17
C ALA A 67 -14.09 -13.82 -7.88
N VAL A 68 -13.28 -12.77 -7.74
CA VAL A 68 -13.76 -11.40 -7.51
C VAL A 68 -14.60 -10.92 -8.70
N VAL A 69 -14.11 -11.10 -9.93
CA VAL A 69 -14.87 -10.74 -11.14
C VAL A 69 -16.17 -11.55 -11.23
N GLY A 70 -16.11 -12.85 -10.95
CA GLY A 70 -17.28 -13.72 -10.93
C GLY A 70 -18.33 -13.29 -9.91
N MET A 71 -17.91 -12.91 -8.70
CA MET A 71 -18.81 -12.36 -7.67
C MET A 71 -19.44 -11.04 -8.10
N ALA A 72 -18.66 -10.14 -8.70
CA ALA A 72 -19.18 -8.86 -9.20
C ALA A 72 -20.23 -9.06 -10.31
N LEU A 73 -19.97 -9.98 -11.24
CA LEU A 73 -20.92 -10.34 -12.30
C LEU A 73 -22.17 -11.01 -11.72
N ALA A 74 -22.03 -11.92 -10.77
CA ALA A 74 -23.17 -12.55 -10.11
C ALA A 74 -24.04 -11.53 -9.36
N ALA A 75 -23.41 -10.60 -8.63
CA ALA A 75 -24.12 -9.51 -7.96
C ALA A 75 -24.88 -8.64 -8.95
N LEU A 76 -24.24 -8.24 -10.07
CA LEU A 76 -24.87 -7.46 -11.13
C LEU A 76 -26.11 -8.17 -11.70
N VAL A 77 -26.00 -9.48 -11.99
CA VAL A 77 -27.13 -10.27 -12.51
C VAL A 77 -28.26 -10.35 -11.50
N LEU A 78 -27.95 -10.61 -10.23
CA LEU A 78 -28.96 -10.68 -9.17
C LEU A 78 -29.68 -9.33 -9.00
N THR A 79 -28.96 -8.22 -8.99
CA THR A 79 -29.56 -6.87 -8.91
C THR A 79 -30.42 -6.54 -10.12
N TRP A 80 -30.15 -7.11 -11.30
CA TRP A 80 -30.93 -6.88 -12.50
C TRP A 80 -32.18 -7.78 -12.60
N MET A 81 -32.19 -8.90 -11.86
CA MET A 81 -33.32 -9.83 -11.79
C MET A 81 -34.32 -9.49 -10.68
N ASP A 82 -33.93 -8.67 -9.70
CA ASP A 82 -34.77 -8.09 -8.64
C ASP A 82 -35.57 -6.88 -9.17
#